data_AF-A0A812KI26-F1
#
_entry.id   AF-A0A812KI26-F1
#
_cell.length_a   1.000
_cell.length_b   1.000
_cell.length_c   1.000
_cell.angle_alpha   90.00
_cell.angle_beta   90.00
_cell.angle_gamma   90.00
#
_symmetry.space_group_name_H-M   'P 1'
#
loop_
_entity.id
_entity.type
_entity.pdbx_description
1 polymer ?
#
loop_
_entity_poly.entity_id
_entity_poly.type
_entity_poly.pdbx_seq_one_letter_code
_entity_poly.pdbx_strand_id
1 'polypeptide(L)'
;ALRKTGWALAFASQRLRTDRALALEAVQSHASALQFVAEDLRANRAFVCDAMARNGDALRFAETEFLWDQQVVLAAVRQNGMALRYAVPDLRADEKLVAEATRRSPKAFAYACGPLKWDA
;
A
#
# COMPACT_ATOMS: atom_id res chain seq x y z
N ALA A 1 17.45 -11.74 -18.54
CA ALA A 1 17.13 -10.31 -18.65
C ALA A 1 15.60 -10.09 -18.59
N LEU A 2 15.01 -10.11 -17.40
CA LEU A 2 13.57 -9.88 -17.17
C LEU A 2 13.30 -8.76 -16.14
N ARG A 3 14.32 -7.95 -15.83
CA ARG A 3 14.16 -6.66 -15.16
C ARG A 3 13.54 -5.71 -16.18
N LYS A 4 12.22 -5.42 -16.12
CA LYS A 4 11.75 -4.01 -16.17
C LYS A 4 10.25 -3.75 -16.22
N THR A 5 9.34 -4.72 -16.29
CA THR A 5 7.93 -4.34 -16.48
C THR A 5 7.00 -5.09 -15.53
N GLY A 6 6.24 -4.34 -14.72
CA GLY A 6 5.13 -4.86 -13.93
C GLY A 6 4.04 -5.56 -14.77
N TRP A 7 4.11 -5.43 -16.09
CA TRP A 7 3.29 -6.15 -17.07
C TRP A 7 3.68 -7.63 -17.22
N ALA A 8 4.88 -8.03 -16.78
CA ALA A 8 5.31 -9.42 -16.84
C ALA A 8 4.37 -10.34 -16.03
N LEU A 9 3.83 -9.88 -14.90
CA LEU A 9 2.85 -10.63 -14.10
C LEU A 9 1.52 -10.83 -14.82
N ALA A 10 1.07 -9.85 -15.60
CA ALA A 10 -0.20 -9.93 -16.33
C ALA A 10 -0.19 -11.06 -17.38
N PHE A 11 0.98 -11.43 -17.91
CA PHE A 11 1.14 -12.52 -18.89
C PHE A 11 1.91 -13.74 -18.36
N ALA A 12 2.44 -13.67 -17.13
CA ALA A 12 3.13 -14.79 -16.51
C ALA A 12 2.17 -15.93 -16.17
N SER A 13 2.65 -17.17 -16.26
CA SER A 13 1.88 -18.36 -15.89
C SER A 13 1.44 -18.29 -14.42
N GLN A 14 0.38 -19.02 -14.09
CA GLN A 14 -0.19 -19.09 -12.73
C GLN A 14 0.86 -19.42 -11.65
N ARG A 15 1.92 -20.16 -12.03
CA ARG A 15 3.09 -20.50 -11.21
C ARG A 15 4.04 -19.33 -10.91
N LEU A 16 4.14 -18.33 -11.79
CA LEU A 16 4.96 -17.13 -11.58
C LEU A 16 4.20 -16.05 -10.82
N ARG A 17 2.85 -16.02 -10.91
CA ARG A 17 2.00 -15.14 -10.10
C ARG A 17 1.91 -15.54 -8.63
N THR A 18 2.32 -16.77 -8.30
CA THR A 18 2.43 -17.32 -6.94
C THR A 18 3.85 -17.23 -6.36
N ASP A 19 4.83 -16.80 -7.16
CA ASP A 19 6.17 -16.51 -6.67
C ASP A 19 6.15 -15.19 -5.87
N ARG A 20 6.14 -15.33 -4.54
CA ARG A 20 6.16 -14.21 -3.60
C ARG A 20 7.30 -13.23 -3.87
N ALA A 21 8.50 -13.71 -4.17
CA ALA A 21 9.66 -12.85 -4.34
C ALA A 21 9.51 -12.00 -5.60
N LEU A 22 9.15 -12.63 -6.72
CA LEU A 22 8.89 -11.94 -7.99
C LEU A 22 7.74 -10.94 -7.88
N ALA A 23 6.66 -11.33 -7.20
CA ALA A 23 5.51 -10.46 -6.96
C ALA A 23 5.90 -9.22 -6.15
N LEU A 24 6.69 -9.37 -5.09
CA LEU A 24 7.17 -8.24 -4.29
C LEU A 24 8.14 -7.33 -5.06
N GLU A 25 9.00 -7.88 -5.94
CA GLU A 25 9.86 -7.07 -6.82
C GLU A 25 9.05 -6.26 -7.84
N ALA A 26 8.00 -6.88 -8.38
CA ALA A 26 7.10 -6.20 -9.31
C ALA A 26 6.34 -5.06 -8.63
N VAL A 27 5.80 -5.28 -7.42
CA VAL A 27 5.11 -4.24 -6.63
C VAL A 27 6.07 -3.12 -6.23
N GLN A 28 7.29 -3.47 -5.82
CA GLN A 28 8.33 -2.50 -5.53
C GLN A 28 8.60 -1.58 -6.73
N SER A 29 8.64 -2.14 -7.94
CA SER A 29 8.87 -1.38 -9.16
C SER A 29 7.64 -0.59 -9.62
N HIS A 30 6.45 -1.18 -9.48
CA HIS A 30 5.17 -0.60 -9.93
C HIS A 30 4.06 -0.98 -8.96
N ALA A 31 3.48 0.01 -8.26
CA ALA A 31 2.39 -0.20 -7.30
C ALA A 31 1.20 -0.97 -7.90
N SER A 32 0.86 -0.71 -9.17
CA SER A 32 -0.24 -1.37 -9.88
C SER A 32 -0.01 -2.87 -10.14
N ALA A 33 1.23 -3.36 -10.01
CA ALA A 33 1.54 -4.77 -10.14
C ALA A 33 0.77 -5.62 -9.12
N LEU A 34 0.39 -5.04 -7.97
CA LEU A 34 -0.39 -5.72 -6.94
C LEU A 34 -1.69 -6.28 -7.50
N GLN A 35 -2.36 -5.63 -8.46
CA GLN A 35 -3.61 -6.11 -9.05
C GLN A 35 -3.46 -7.41 -9.87
N PHE A 36 -2.25 -7.70 -10.34
CA PHE A 36 -1.96 -8.86 -11.20
C PHE A 36 -1.37 -10.04 -10.43
N VAL A 37 -1.12 -9.87 -9.13
CA VAL A 37 -0.68 -10.94 -8.24
C VAL A 37 -1.83 -11.94 -8.04
N ALA A 38 -1.49 -13.23 -7.86
CA ALA A 38 -2.49 -14.26 -7.59
C ALA A 38 -3.35 -13.90 -6.36
N GLU A 39 -4.64 -14.22 -6.41
CA GLU A 39 -5.62 -13.90 -5.36
C GLU A 39 -5.17 -14.40 -3.98
N ASP A 40 -4.68 -15.64 -3.88
CA ASP A 40 -4.15 -16.21 -2.63
C ASP A 40 -3.05 -15.35 -1.99
N LEU A 41 -2.20 -14.71 -2.79
CA LEU A 41 -1.17 -13.80 -2.30
C LEU A 41 -1.72 -12.41 -2.00
N ARG A 42 -2.69 -11.91 -2.78
CA ARG A 42 -3.34 -10.61 -2.52
C ARG A 42 -4.17 -10.63 -1.24
N ALA A 43 -4.80 -11.75 -0.91
CA ALA A 43 -5.49 -11.99 0.36
C ALA A 43 -4.52 -12.35 1.51
N ASN A 44 -3.26 -12.66 1.21
CA ASN A 44 -2.28 -12.98 2.24
C ASN A 44 -1.78 -11.70 2.93
N ARG A 45 -2.27 -11.47 4.14
CA ARG A 45 -1.88 -10.31 4.97
C ARG A 45 -0.36 -10.10 5.07
N ALA A 46 0.43 -11.16 5.27
CA ALA A 46 1.88 -11.03 5.37
C ALA A 46 2.51 -10.61 4.04
N PHE A 47 1.96 -11.03 2.90
CA PHE A 47 2.38 -10.53 1.59
C PHE A 47 2.03 -9.05 1.42
N VAL A 48 0.80 -8.66 1.75
CA VAL A 48 0.33 -7.29 1.60
C VAL A 48 1.14 -6.33 2.48
N CYS A 49 1.43 -6.71 3.73
CA CYS A 49 2.32 -5.93 4.60
C CYS A 49 3.70 -5.70 3.96
N ASP A 50 4.34 -6.75 3.44
CA ASP A 50 5.64 -6.63 2.76
C ASP A 50 5.56 -5.78 1.50
N ALA A 51 4.47 -5.90 0.74
CA ALA A 51 4.21 -5.10 -0.45
C ALA A 51 4.10 -3.61 -0.10
N MET A 52 3.35 -3.26 0.96
CA MET A 52 3.22 -1.88 1.45
C MET A 52 4.54 -1.32 1.97
N ALA A 53 5.33 -2.14 2.67
CA ALA A 53 6.63 -1.76 3.18
C ALA A 53 7.64 -1.46 2.05
N ARG A 54 7.46 -2.08 0.87
CA ARG A 54 8.28 -1.82 -0.33
C ARG A 54 7.77 -0.65 -1.15
N ASN A 55 6.45 -0.50 -1.28
CA ASN A 55 5.82 0.55 -2.07
C ASN A 55 4.47 0.96 -1.46
N GLY A 56 4.43 2.07 -0.72
CA GLY A 56 3.23 2.55 -0.03
C GLY A 56 2.11 2.98 -0.99
N ASP A 57 2.42 3.31 -2.24
CA ASP A 57 1.40 3.61 -3.26
C ASP A 57 0.60 2.35 -3.68
N ALA A 58 1.11 1.15 -3.38
CA ALA A 58 0.40 -0.09 -3.63
C ALA A 58 -0.90 -0.19 -2.82
N LEU A 59 -1.05 0.58 -1.73
CA LEU A 59 -2.26 0.60 -0.91
C LEU A 59 -3.50 0.99 -1.73
N ARG A 60 -3.34 1.82 -2.77
CA ARG A 60 -4.42 2.17 -3.71
C ARG A 60 -5.05 0.95 -4.39
N PHE A 61 -4.27 -0.10 -4.56
CA PHE A 61 -4.62 -1.30 -5.31
C PHE A 61 -4.83 -2.51 -4.41
N ALA A 62 -4.67 -2.34 -3.10
CA ALA A 62 -4.99 -3.37 -2.12
C ALA A 62 -6.50 -3.58 -2.06
N GLU A 63 -6.90 -4.76 -1.60
CA GLU A 63 -8.31 -5.08 -1.39
C GLU A 63 -8.88 -4.22 -0.26
N THR A 64 -10.19 -3.95 -0.33
CA THR A 64 -10.87 -3.01 0.56
C THR A 64 -10.70 -3.38 2.02
N GLU A 65 -10.63 -4.66 2.36
CA GLU A 65 -10.37 -5.14 3.72
C GLU A 65 -9.06 -4.60 4.32
N PHE A 66 -8.01 -4.47 3.50
CA PHE A 66 -6.71 -3.98 3.96
C PHE A 66 -6.67 -2.47 4.14
N LEU A 67 -7.64 -1.73 3.59
CA LEU A 67 -7.80 -0.30 3.85
C LEU A 67 -8.32 -0.02 5.26
N TRP A 68 -8.92 -1.03 5.90
CA TRP A 68 -9.34 -1.00 7.30
C TRP A 68 -8.27 -1.56 8.25
N ASP A 69 -7.29 -2.31 7.76
CA ASP A 69 -6.21 -2.84 8.59
C ASP A 69 -5.18 -1.74 8.91
N GLN A 70 -5.24 -1.25 10.14
CA GLN A 70 -4.35 -0.21 10.64
C GLN A 70 -2.87 -0.56 10.47
N GLN A 71 -2.45 -1.82 10.63
CA GLN A 71 -1.04 -2.19 10.48
C GLN A 71 -0.59 -2.15 9.03
N VAL A 72 -1.46 -2.57 8.09
CA VAL A 72 -1.16 -2.50 6.65
C VAL A 72 -1.07 -1.05 6.20
N VAL A 73 -2.04 -0.22 6.60
CA VAL A 73 -2.02 1.21 6.30
C VAL A 73 -0.80 1.89 6.93
N LEU A 74 -0.46 1.57 8.18
CA LEU A 74 0.73 2.11 8.85
C LEU A 74 2.01 1.71 8.13
N ALA A 75 2.12 0.47 7.64
CA ALA A 75 3.27 0.04 6.83
C ALA A 75 3.40 0.88 5.55
N ALA A 76 2.28 1.12 4.86
CA ALA A 76 2.24 1.94 3.66
C ALA A 76 2.61 3.40 3.95
N VAL A 77 2.06 3.98 5.03
CA VAL A 77 2.31 5.36 5.48
C VAL A 77 3.77 5.57 5.88
N ARG A 78 4.37 4.60 6.58
CA ARG A 78 5.79 4.66 6.95
C ARG A 78 6.71 4.66 5.73
N GLN A 79 6.30 3.99 4.66
CA GLN A 79 7.02 3.98 3.38
C GLN A 79 6.77 5.28 2.60
N ASN A 80 5.52 5.69 2.46
CA ASN A 80 5.08 6.93 1.81
C ASN A 80 3.94 7.57 2.59
N GLY A 81 4.18 8.72 3.23
CA GLY A 81 3.18 9.44 4.02
C GLY A 81 1.91 9.79 3.23
N MET A 82 2.01 9.94 1.90
CA MET A 82 0.86 10.21 1.04
C MET A 82 -0.10 9.01 0.91
N ALA A 83 0.32 7.80 1.31
CA ALA A 83 -0.53 6.62 1.31
C ALA A 83 -1.77 6.77 2.21
N LEU A 84 -1.71 7.67 3.21
CA LEU A 84 -2.82 8.02 4.09
C LEU A 84 -4.11 8.36 3.32
N ARG A 85 -4.00 8.95 2.12
CA ARG A 85 -5.16 9.32 1.30
C ARG A 85 -6.02 8.15 0.84
N TYR A 86 -5.47 6.94 0.86
CA TYR A 86 -6.16 5.71 0.46
C TYR A 86 -6.81 4.98 1.63
N ALA A 87 -6.45 5.34 2.86
CA ALA A 87 -7.05 4.77 4.06
C ALA A 87 -8.50 5.23 4.22
N VAL A 88 -9.27 4.44 4.96
CA VAL A 88 -10.66 4.75 5.30
C VAL A 88 -10.75 6.00 6.19
N PRO A 89 -11.89 6.72 6.20
CA PRO A 89 -12.05 7.94 7.00
C PRO A 89 -11.64 7.80 8.47
N ASP A 90 -11.98 6.67 9.11
CA ASP A 90 -11.67 6.40 10.52
C ASP A 90 -10.15 6.38 10.77
N LEU A 91 -9.38 5.72 9.91
CA LEU A 91 -7.92 5.70 9.99
C LEU A 91 -7.29 7.04 9.61
N ARG A 92 -7.94 7.82 8.74
CA ARG A 92 -7.51 9.20 8.43
C ARG A 92 -7.81 10.19 9.56
N ALA A 93 -8.62 9.80 10.54
CA ALA A 93 -8.87 10.56 11.76
C ALA A 93 -7.99 10.08 12.94
N ASP A 94 -7.29 8.95 12.80
CA ASP A 94 -6.36 8.46 13.81
C ASP A 94 -5.16 9.41 13.93
N GLU A 95 -5.07 10.11 15.05
CA GLU A 95 -4.00 11.08 15.33
C GLU A 95 -2.60 10.50 15.19
N LYS A 96 -2.38 9.25 15.62
CA LYS A 96 -1.07 8.60 15.56
C LYS A 96 -0.71 8.32 14.10
N LEU A 97 -1.66 7.86 13.31
CA LEU A 97 -1.46 7.58 11.90
C LEU A 97 -1.24 8.87 11.09
N VAL A 98 -2.02 9.91 11.36
CA VAL A 98 -1.88 11.24 10.74
C VAL A 98 -0.55 11.89 11.11
N ALA A 99 -0.13 11.79 12.37
CA ALA A 99 1.17 12.30 12.81
C ALA A 99 2.32 11.58 12.12
N GLU A 100 2.27 10.24 12.02
CA GLU A 100 3.26 9.46 11.25
C GLU A 100 3.28 9.89 9.77
N ALA A 101 2.11 10.02 9.15
CA ALA A 101 1.98 10.42 7.75
C ALA A 101 2.57 11.81 7.50
N THR A 102 2.24 12.77 8.36
CA THR A 102 2.72 14.16 8.28
C THR A 102 4.23 14.23 8.50
N ARG A 103 4.77 13.42 9.42
CA ARG A 103 6.22 13.32 9.62
C ARG A 103 6.94 12.80 8.38
N ARG A 104 6.32 11.88 7.63
CA ARG A 104 6.89 11.31 6.39
C ARG A 104 6.71 12.24 5.18
N SER A 105 5.55 12.87 5.08
CA SER A 105 5.22 13.84 4.03
C SER A 105 4.30 14.89 4.63
N PRO A 106 4.76 16.13 4.85
CA PRO A 106 3.93 17.19 5.45
C PRO A 106 2.61 17.43 4.70
N LYS A 107 2.60 17.18 3.38
CA LYS A 107 1.40 17.28 2.53
C LYS A 107 0.33 16.23 2.85
N ALA A 108 0.68 15.16 3.58
CA ALA A 108 -0.26 14.13 3.99
C ALA A 108 -1.35 14.65 4.93
N PHE A 109 -1.07 15.71 5.69
CA PHE A 109 -2.04 16.36 6.59
C PHE A 109 -3.32 16.82 5.87
N ALA A 110 -3.21 17.22 4.59
CA ALA A 110 -4.37 17.58 3.77
C ALA A 110 -5.38 16.43 3.60
N TYR A 111 -4.95 15.18 3.81
CA TYR A 111 -5.78 13.98 3.71
C TYR A 111 -6.30 13.48 5.06
N ALA A 112 -5.90 14.08 6.18
CA ALA A 112 -6.51 13.81 7.47
C ALA A 112 -8.03 14.11 7.42
N CYS A 113 -8.82 13.41 8.22
CA CYS A 113 -10.27 13.59 8.31
C CYS A 113 -10.64 13.96 9.75
N GLY A 114 -11.58 14.90 9.95
CA GLY A 114 -12.03 15.31 11.28
C GLY A 114 -11.45 16.65 11.78
N PRO A 115 -11.73 17.02 13.05
CA PRO A 115 -11.42 18.34 13.62
C PRO A 115 -9.92 18.69 13.64
N LEU A 116 -9.04 17.70 13.46
CA LEU A 116 -7.59 17.89 13.27
C LEU A 116 -7.25 18.89 12.15
N LYS A 117 -8.13 19.08 11.15
CA LYS A 117 -7.94 20.05 10.07
C LYS A 117 -8.19 21.51 10.47
N TRP A 118 -8.77 21.76 11.64
CA TRP A 118 -9.18 23.10 12.07
C TRP A 118 -8.24 23.72 13.12
N ASP A 119 -7.37 22.92 13.74
CA ASP A 119 -6.48 23.35 14.82
C ASP A 119 -5.02 23.63 14.35
N ALA A 120 -4.78 23.88 13.06
CA ALA A 120 -3.47 24.19 12.48
C ALA A 120 -3.48 25.53 11.73
#